data_AF-A0A2V9S871-F1
#
_entry.id   AF-A0A2V9S871-F1
#
_cell.length_a   1.000
_cell.length_b   1.000
_cell.length_c   1.000
_cell.angle_alpha   90.00
_cell.angle_beta   90.00
_cell.angle_gamma   90.00
#
_symmetry.space_group_name_H-M   'P 1'
#
loop_
_entity.id
_entity.type
_entity.pdbx_description
1 polymer ?
#
loop_
_entity_poly.entity_id
_entity_poly.type
_entity_poly.pdbx_seq_one_letter_code
_entity_poly.pdbx_strand_id
1 'polypeptide(L)'
;MEGFDKPLFSSGAAHGNDPTLKPLWQTLYDAGADIVIGGHDHHYERFAPQDPEGRADSAHGIREFIVGTGGKNTHRLLAAPQPNSEVRQADTYGVLKLTLHKAGYDWEFIPQAGRTFTDSGHGICH
;
A
#
# COMPACT_ATOMS: atom_id res chain seq x y z
N MET A 1 -7.55 20.30 5.25
CA MET A 1 -6.46 19.46 5.81
C MET A 1 -6.09 18.52 4.69
N GLU A 2 -4.98 18.80 4.00
CA GLU A 2 -4.41 17.87 3.03
C GLU A 2 -3.68 16.80 3.83
N GLY A 3 -4.17 15.56 3.75
CA GLY A 3 -3.68 14.44 4.55
C GLY A 3 -2.76 13.58 3.69
N PHE A 4 -1.48 13.54 4.06
CA PHE A 4 -0.48 12.62 3.49
C PHE A 4 -0.76 11.15 3.85
N ASP A 5 -1.85 10.85 4.58
CA ASP A 5 -2.29 9.51 4.97
C ASP A 5 -3.04 8.76 3.86
N LYS A 6 -3.45 9.46 2.80
CA LYS A 6 -4.25 8.88 1.73
C LYS A 6 -3.41 8.10 0.72
N PRO A 7 -3.95 7.03 0.13
CA PRO A 7 -3.32 6.34 -0.98
C PRO A 7 -3.60 7.01 -2.33
N LEU A 8 -2.66 6.90 -3.28
CA LEU A 8 -2.93 7.27 -4.67
C LEU A 8 -3.81 6.21 -5.33
N PHE A 9 -3.50 4.93 -5.08
CA PHE A 9 -4.25 3.78 -5.58
C PHE A 9 -4.88 3.01 -4.42
N SER A 10 -6.18 2.76 -4.48
CA SER A 10 -6.91 1.99 -3.47
C SER A 10 -8.13 1.27 -4.05
N SER A 11 -8.31 0.02 -3.63
CA SER A 11 -9.52 -0.77 -3.85
C SER A 11 -10.58 -0.59 -2.75
N GLY A 12 -10.39 0.32 -1.80
CA GLY A 12 -11.37 0.60 -0.74
C GLY A 12 -12.64 1.24 -1.33
N ALA A 13 -13.82 0.68 -1.06
CA ALA A 13 -15.06 1.19 -1.66
C ALA A 13 -15.54 2.53 -1.08
N ALA A 14 -15.00 2.94 0.07
CA ALA A 14 -15.42 4.16 0.77
C ALA A 14 -14.72 5.43 0.27
N HIS A 15 -13.42 5.35 -0.05
CA HIS A 15 -12.65 6.52 -0.51
C HIS A 15 -11.94 6.23 -1.83
N GLY A 16 -11.25 5.09 -1.97
CA GLY A 16 -10.61 4.69 -3.23
C GLY A 16 -9.43 5.60 -3.59
N ASN A 17 -9.09 5.67 -4.88
CA ASN A 17 -7.96 6.46 -5.37
C ASN A 17 -8.09 7.95 -5.02
N ASP A 18 -6.99 8.58 -4.58
CA ASP A 18 -6.91 10.04 -4.44
C ASP A 18 -5.92 10.65 -5.45
N PRO A 19 -6.40 11.08 -6.64
CA PRO A 19 -5.52 11.63 -7.68
C PRO A 19 -4.85 12.95 -7.30
N THR A 20 -5.25 13.59 -6.18
CA THR A 20 -4.57 14.81 -5.69
C THR A 20 -3.14 14.52 -5.24
N LEU A 21 -2.80 13.27 -4.92
CA LEU A 21 -1.44 12.86 -4.57
C LEU A 21 -0.52 12.61 -5.76
N LYS A 22 -1.03 12.67 -7.00
CA LYS A 22 -0.23 12.40 -8.19
C LYS A 22 1.05 13.27 -8.29
N PRO A 23 1.04 14.59 -8.00
CA PRO A 23 2.27 15.39 -8.03
C PRO A 23 3.31 14.95 -6.99
N LEU A 24 2.87 14.50 -5.81
CA LEU A 24 3.76 13.94 -4.80
C LEU A 24 4.35 12.61 -5.27
N TRP A 25 3.52 11.72 -5.80
CA TRP A 25 3.96 10.46 -6.40
C TRP A 25 4.96 10.66 -7.53
N GLN A 26 4.74 11.64 -8.40
CA GLN A 26 5.70 11.99 -9.45
C GLN A 26 7.04 12.41 -8.85
N THR A 27 7.02 13.26 -7.82
CA THR A 27 8.24 13.71 -7.15
C THR A 27 9.01 12.54 -6.51
N LEU A 28 8.30 11.60 -5.88
CA LEU A 28 8.89 10.41 -5.27
C LEU A 28 9.44 9.45 -6.32
N TYR A 29 8.71 9.26 -7.42
CA TYR A 29 9.11 8.40 -8.52
C TYR A 29 10.37 8.94 -9.21
N ASP A 30 10.40 10.23 -9.52
CA ASP A 30 11.57 10.90 -10.12
C ASP A 30 12.79 10.88 -9.19
N ALA A 31 12.57 10.82 -7.87
CA ALA A 31 13.61 10.73 -6.85
C ALA A 31 14.06 9.28 -6.53
N GLY A 32 13.47 8.27 -7.17
CA GLY A 32 13.85 6.88 -6.93
C GLY A 32 13.28 6.29 -5.63
N ALA A 33 12.06 6.65 -5.23
CA ALA A 33 11.41 5.98 -4.11
C ALA A 33 10.99 4.55 -4.47
N ASP A 34 11.19 3.59 -3.56
CA ASP A 34 10.76 2.20 -3.75
C ASP A 34 9.39 1.90 -3.15
N ILE A 35 9.02 2.60 -2.07
CA ILE A 35 7.84 2.31 -1.26
C ILE A 35 7.11 3.59 -0.87
N VAL A 36 5.77 3.55 -0.95
CA VAL A 36 4.87 4.50 -0.31
C VAL A 36 3.91 3.76 0.61
N ILE A 37 3.61 4.34 1.77
CA ILE A 37 2.70 3.76 2.76
C ILE A 37 1.56 4.75 3.02
N GLY A 38 0.34 4.35 2.70
CA GLY A 38 -0.90 5.03 3.05
C GLY A 38 -1.68 4.26 4.12
N GLY A 39 -2.75 4.85 4.65
CA GLY A 39 -3.60 4.19 5.65
C GLY A 39 -5.05 4.68 5.73
N HIS A 40 -5.40 5.80 5.12
CA HIS A 40 -6.75 6.39 5.16
C HIS A 40 -7.89 5.39 4.93
N ASP A 41 -7.70 4.45 4.01
CA ASP A 41 -8.66 3.38 3.75
C ASP A 41 -8.44 2.25 4.74
N HIS A 42 -9.52 1.88 5.45
CA HIS A 42 -9.46 0.93 6.56
C HIS A 42 -9.37 -0.53 6.10
N HIS A 43 -8.35 -0.85 5.32
CA HIS A 43 -8.00 -2.19 4.86
C HIS A 43 -6.48 -2.32 4.74
N TYR A 44 -6.02 -3.52 4.45
CA TYR A 44 -4.67 -3.77 3.96
C TYR A 44 -4.73 -3.99 2.45
N GLU A 45 -3.82 -3.37 1.71
CA GLU A 45 -3.61 -3.65 0.30
C GLU A 45 -2.14 -3.45 -0.07
N ARG A 46 -1.60 -4.34 -0.90
CA ARG A 46 -0.27 -4.23 -1.48
C ARG A 46 -0.37 -4.25 -3.00
N PHE A 47 0.31 -3.31 -3.63
CA PHE A 47 0.41 -3.21 -5.08
C PHE A 47 1.75 -3.75 -5.58
N ALA A 48 1.81 -4.23 -6.82
CA ALA A 48 3.06 -4.41 -7.55
C ALA A 48 3.69 -3.02 -7.87
N PRO A 49 5.02 -2.95 -8.11
CA PRO A 49 5.69 -1.71 -8.50
C PRO A 49 5.04 -1.08 -9.75
N GLN A 50 4.69 0.20 -9.64
CA GLN A 50 3.99 0.93 -10.68
C GLN A 50 4.39 2.41 -10.72
N ASP A 51 4.18 3.02 -11.87
CA ASP A 51 4.41 4.45 -12.07
C ASP A 51 3.24 5.32 -11.54
N PRO A 52 3.36 6.66 -11.50
CA PRO A 52 2.32 7.56 -11.03
C PRO A 52 1.00 7.54 -11.84
N GLU A 53 0.96 6.83 -12.97
CA GLU A 53 -0.27 6.58 -13.74
C GLU A 53 -0.88 5.20 -13.49
N GLY A 54 -0.27 4.39 -12.62
CA GLY A 54 -0.74 3.04 -12.29
C GLY A 54 -0.40 2.02 -13.37
N ARG A 55 0.57 2.31 -14.23
CA ARG A 55 1.11 1.31 -15.16
C ARG A 55 2.22 0.55 -14.44
N ALA A 56 2.26 -0.77 -14.64
CA ALA A 56 3.30 -1.61 -14.05
C ALA A 56 4.69 -1.14 -14.52
N ASP A 57 5.60 -0.93 -13.57
CA ASP A 57 7.01 -0.62 -13.84
C ASP A 57 7.86 -1.40 -12.84
N SER A 58 8.44 -2.52 -13.29
CA SER A 58 9.28 -3.36 -12.43
C SER A 58 10.71 -2.83 -12.25
N ALA A 59 11.11 -1.79 -12.99
CA ALA A 59 12.46 -1.25 -12.95
C ALA A 59 12.56 -0.02 -12.04
N HIS A 60 11.56 0.85 -12.03
CA HIS A 60 11.58 2.11 -11.27
C HIS A 60 10.27 2.38 -10.50
N GLY A 61 9.29 1.48 -10.61
CA GLY A 61 7.98 1.65 -9.98
C GLY A 61 8.03 1.70 -8.46
N ILE A 62 7.10 2.45 -7.88
CA ILE A 62 6.89 2.50 -6.44
C ILE A 62 5.92 1.39 -6.05
N ARG A 63 6.24 0.66 -4.98
CA ARG A 63 5.31 -0.26 -4.31
C ARG A 63 4.46 0.51 -3.31
N GLU A 64 3.14 0.55 -3.51
CA GLU A 64 2.21 1.12 -2.54
C GLU A 64 1.71 0.07 -1.55
N PHE A 65 1.72 0.41 -0.27
CA PHE A 65 1.02 -0.31 0.78
C PHE A 65 -0.08 0.58 1.38
N ILE A 66 -1.29 0.05 1.47
CA ILE A 66 -2.34 0.58 2.34
C ILE A 66 -2.31 -0.21 3.64
N VAL A 67 -2.13 0.47 4.76
CA VAL A 67 -2.05 -0.11 6.10
C VAL A 67 -3.04 0.59 7.03
N GLY A 68 -4.31 0.70 6.63
CA GLY A 68 -5.39 1.26 7.46
C GLY A 68 -5.95 0.29 8.48
N THR A 69 -5.11 -0.62 8.97
CA THR A 69 -5.49 -1.77 9.80
C THR A 69 -5.35 -1.51 11.30
N GLY A 70 -5.24 -0.24 11.70
CA GLY A 70 -4.93 0.18 13.07
C GLY A 70 -6.07 0.12 14.10
N GLY A 71 -7.25 -0.44 13.77
CA GLY A 71 -8.29 -0.73 14.77
C GLY A 71 -9.62 0.04 14.64
N LYS A 72 -9.80 0.89 13.62
CA LYS A 72 -11.07 1.60 13.40
C LYS A 72 -11.87 0.95 12.27
N ASN A 73 -13.10 0.52 12.52
CA ASN A 73 -14.07 -0.06 11.56
C ASN A 73 -13.51 -1.23 10.70
N THR A 74 -13.70 -2.48 11.14
CA THR A 74 -13.47 -3.70 10.31
C THR A 74 -14.58 -3.92 9.29
N HIS A 75 -14.37 -4.88 8.37
CA HIS A 75 -15.39 -5.38 7.43
C HIS A 75 -15.83 -4.32 6.41
N ARG A 76 -14.89 -3.48 5.97
CA ARG A 76 -15.15 -2.54 4.88
C ARG A 76 -15.33 -3.30 3.57
N LEU A 77 -16.25 -2.80 2.76
CA LEU A 77 -16.41 -3.28 1.39
C LEU A 77 -15.17 -2.86 0.58
N LEU A 78 -14.62 -3.82 -0.16
CA LEU A 78 -13.63 -3.57 -1.19
C LEU A 78 -14.37 -3.51 -2.54
N ALA A 79 -14.02 -2.55 -3.37
CA ALA A 79 -14.47 -2.48 -4.75
C ALA A 79 -13.77 -3.55 -5.61
N ALA A 80 -13.95 -3.48 -6.93
CA ALA A 80 -13.11 -4.22 -7.86
C ALA A 80 -11.63 -3.90 -7.59
N PRO A 81 -10.72 -4.90 -7.66
CA PRO A 81 -9.31 -4.63 -7.46
C PRO A 81 -8.81 -3.60 -8.48
N GLN A 82 -8.07 -2.61 -8.01
CA GLN A 82 -7.31 -1.72 -8.86
C GLN A 82 -6.25 -2.50 -9.66
N PRO A 83 -5.78 -1.98 -10.81
CA PRO A 83 -4.60 -2.52 -11.48
C PRO A 83 -3.44 -2.71 -10.50
N ASN A 84 -2.66 -3.76 -10.72
CA ASN A 84 -1.48 -4.11 -9.92
C ASN A 84 -1.75 -4.42 -8.43
N SER A 85 -3.01 -4.48 -7.96
CA SER A 85 -3.35 -4.97 -6.62
C SER A 85 -3.00 -6.46 -6.49
N GLU A 86 -2.06 -6.80 -5.62
CA GLU A 86 -1.55 -8.17 -5.45
C GLU A 86 -2.21 -8.89 -4.27
N VAL A 87 -2.36 -8.19 -3.14
CA VAL A 87 -2.95 -8.73 -1.91
C VAL A 87 -3.83 -7.66 -1.27
N ARG A 88 -5.02 -8.05 -0.79
CA ARG A 88 -5.95 -7.14 -0.10
C ARG A 88 -6.80 -7.88 0.94
N GLN A 89 -7.06 -7.24 2.08
CA GLN A 89 -8.01 -7.73 3.09
C GLN A 89 -8.58 -6.59 3.95
N ALA A 90 -9.80 -6.73 4.43
CA ALA A 90 -10.48 -5.71 5.23
C ALA A 90 -11.03 -6.21 6.58
N ASP A 91 -10.67 -7.43 6.99
CA ASP A 91 -11.27 -8.13 8.14
C ASP A 91 -10.31 -8.36 9.31
N THR A 92 -9.03 -8.05 9.13
CA THR A 92 -7.96 -8.26 10.10
C THR A 92 -7.23 -6.96 10.40
N TYR A 93 -7.21 -6.58 11.67
CA TYR A 93 -6.29 -5.55 12.15
C TYR A 93 -4.88 -6.11 12.28
N GLY A 94 -3.89 -5.23 12.20
CA GLY A 94 -2.48 -5.61 12.26
C GLY A 94 -1.58 -4.43 11.96
N VAL A 95 -0.30 -4.73 11.78
CA VAL A 95 0.72 -3.73 11.46
C VAL A 95 1.61 -4.25 10.34
N LEU A 96 2.11 -3.34 9.51
CA LEU A 96 3.18 -3.63 8.57
C LEU A 96 4.53 -3.48 9.29
N LYS A 97 5.33 -4.53 9.29
CA LYS A 97 6.75 -4.47 9.67
C LYS A 97 7.58 -4.41 8.40
N LEU A 98 8.44 -3.41 8.31
CA LEU A 98 9.45 -3.29 7.26
C LEU A 98 10.84 -3.50 7.85
N THR A 99 11.65 -4.34 7.21
CA THR A 99 13.07 -4.47 7.49
C THR A 99 13.83 -3.92 6.30
N LEU A 100 14.59 -2.84 6.50
CA LEU A 100 15.32 -2.18 5.43
C LEU A 100 16.76 -2.71 5.34
N HIS A 101 17.18 -2.96 4.11
CA HIS A 101 18.53 -3.37 3.75
C HIS A 101 19.19 -2.33 2.86
N LYS A 102 20.48 -2.50 2.57
CA LYS A 102 21.23 -1.57 1.73
C LYS A 102 20.68 -1.46 0.30
N ALA A 103 20.13 -2.54 -0.25
CA ALA A 103 19.69 -2.64 -1.64
C ALA A 103 18.31 -3.30 -1.76
N GLY A 104 17.50 -3.21 -0.71
CA GLY A 104 16.20 -3.88 -0.69
C GLY A 104 15.53 -3.78 0.67
N TYR A 105 14.41 -4.48 0.79
CA TYR A 105 13.60 -4.47 1.99
C TYR A 105 12.77 -5.76 2.08
N ASP A 106 12.45 -6.17 3.30
CA ASP A 106 11.43 -7.20 3.56
C ASP A 106 10.19 -6.54 4.13
N TRP A 107 9.02 -7.11 3.84
CA TRP A 107 7.77 -6.78 4.52
C TRP A 107 7.15 -8.01 5.19
N GLU A 108 6.46 -7.75 6.29
CA GLU A 108 5.61 -8.73 6.97
C GLU A 108 4.40 -8.00 7.56
N PHE A 109 3.19 -8.47 7.25
CA PHE A 109 1.98 -8.07 7.93
C PHE A 109 1.80 -8.94 9.18
N ILE A 110 1.85 -8.31 10.34
CA ILE A 110 1.67 -8.96 11.64
C ILE A 110 0.22 -8.75 12.07
N PRO A 111 -0.64 -9.80 12.05
CA PRO A 111 -2.04 -9.66 12.43
C PRO A 111 -2.21 -9.49 13.94
N GLN A 112 -3.33 -8.91 14.34
CA GLN A 112 -3.78 -8.95 15.73
C GLN A 112 -3.94 -10.41 16.21
N ALA A 113 -3.82 -10.62 17.53
CA ALA A 113 -3.98 -11.94 18.12
C ALA A 113 -5.31 -12.61 17.72
N GLY A 114 -5.26 -13.90 17.43
CA GLY A 114 -6.43 -14.70 17.04
C GLY A 114 -6.86 -14.55 15.57
N ARG A 115 -6.14 -13.78 14.75
CA ARG A 115 -6.34 -13.72 13.30
C ARG A 115 -5.21 -14.43 12.56
N THR A 116 -5.50 -14.87 11.33
CA THR A 116 -4.61 -15.74 10.54
C THR A 116 -4.15 -15.12 9.24
N PHE A 117 -4.65 -13.94 8.86
CA PHE A 117 -4.17 -13.27 7.67
C PHE A 117 -2.72 -12.82 7.86
N THR A 118 -1.89 -13.09 6.85
CA THR A 118 -0.48 -12.72 6.79
C THR A 118 -0.16 -12.39 5.33
N ASP A 119 0.76 -11.46 5.14
CA ASP A 119 1.40 -11.18 3.86
C ASP A 119 2.87 -10.89 4.14
N SER A 120 3.77 -11.44 3.33
CA SER A 120 5.21 -11.22 3.50
C SER A 120 5.94 -11.38 2.17
N GLY A 121 7.10 -10.76 2.08
CA GLY A 121 7.95 -10.84 0.90
C GLY A 121 9.12 -9.88 0.99
N HIS A 122 9.81 -9.72 -0.14
CA HIS A 122 10.97 -8.85 -0.26
C HIS A 122 10.94 -8.07 -1.57
N GLY A 123 11.57 -6.91 -1.58
CA GLY A 123 11.79 -6.06 -2.75
C GLY A 123 13.27 -5.69 -2.86
N ILE A 124 13.72 -5.43 -4.09
CA ILE A 124 15.04 -4.90 -4.41
C ILE A 124 14.86 -3.41 -4.69
N CYS A 125 15.73 -2.57 -4.13
CA CYS A 125 15.72 -1.14 -4.42
C CYS A 125 16.33 -0.86 -5.79
N HIS A 126 15.82 0.15 -6.51
CA HIS A 126 16.40 0.60 -7.78
C HIS A 126 17.66 1.45 -7.63
#